data_AF-A0A540VM08-F1
#
_entry.id   AF-A0A540VM08-F1
#
_cell.length_a   1.000
_cell.length_b   1.000
_cell.length_c   1.000
_cell.angle_alpha   90.00
_cell.angle_beta   90.00
_cell.angle_gamma   90.00
#
_symmetry.space_group_name_H-M   'P 1'
#
loop_
_entity.id
_entity.type
_entity.pdbx_description
1 polymer ?
#
loop_
_entity_poly.entity_id
_entity_poly.type
_entity_poly.pdbx_seq_one_letter_code
_entity_poly.pdbx_strand_id
1 'polypeptide(L)'
;TEIVLIHHTDCGMVTFKDDAVKAEVEKETGHRPAFALDAFDDPYEDVRQSIRRLKAVPYLPNGQAISGFVYNVSTGELEAVPAD
;
A
#
# COMPACT_ATOMS: atom_id res chain seq x y z
N THR A 1 -1.42 -6.19 -21.64
CA THR A 1 -1.89 -5.23 -20.63
C THR A 1 -0.82 -5.10 -19.58
N GLU A 2 -0.53 -3.88 -19.15
CA GLU A 2 0.46 -3.59 -18.13
C GLU A 2 -0.23 -3.03 -16.89
N ILE A 3 0.38 -3.21 -15.72
CA ILE A 3 -0.07 -2.64 -14.46
C ILE A 3 1.00 -1.68 -13.95
N VAL A 4 0.56 -0.47 -13.61
CA VAL A 4 1.38 0.53 -12.94
C VAL A 4 0.84 0.70 -11.53
N LEU A 5 1.64 0.34 -10.53
CA LEU A 5 1.35 0.54 -9.11
C LEU A 5 1.99 1.85 -8.65
N ILE A 6 1.21 2.74 -8.07
CA ILE A 6 1.68 4.05 -7.61
C ILE A 6 1.25 4.25 -6.14
N HIS A 7 2.23 4.38 -5.25
CA HIS A 7 2.03 5.00 -3.93
C HIS A 7 2.48 6.45 -3.98
N HIS A 8 2.46 7.14 -2.84
CA HIS A 8 2.91 8.52 -2.77
C HIS A 8 3.56 8.86 -1.44
N THR A 9 4.37 9.91 -1.42
CA THR A 9 4.88 10.50 -0.18
C THR A 9 3.73 11.16 0.60
N ASP A 10 3.89 11.32 1.92
CA ASP A 10 2.85 11.86 2.82
C ASP A 10 1.51 11.11 2.73
N CYS A 11 1.57 9.78 2.63
CA CYS A 11 0.39 8.94 2.61
C CYS A 11 -0.27 8.87 3.99
N GLY A 12 -1.58 9.07 4.06
CA GLY A 12 -2.31 8.93 5.32
C GLY A 12 -2.11 7.56 6.00
N MET A 13 -1.83 6.52 5.21
CA MET A 13 -1.57 5.16 5.70
C MET A 13 -0.28 5.02 6.52
N VAL A 14 0.65 5.99 6.45
CA VAL A 14 1.85 6.01 7.31
C VAL A 14 1.64 6.71 8.66
N THR A 15 0.48 7.31 8.87
CA THR A 15 0.21 8.17 10.04
C THR A 15 -0.35 7.41 11.24
N PHE A 16 -0.66 6.12 11.08
CA PHE A 16 -1.29 5.33 12.13
C PHE A 16 -0.86 3.86 12.09
N LYS A 17 -1.26 3.14 13.14
CA LYS A 17 -1.15 1.68 13.24
C LYS A 17 -2.54 1.07 13.29
N ASP A 18 -2.73 -0.04 12.58
CA ASP A 18 -4.00 -0.79 12.53
C ASP A 18 -4.61 -0.99 13.92
N ASP A 19 -3.81 -1.48 14.87
CA ASP A 19 -4.32 -1.81 16.20
C ASP A 19 -4.79 -0.60 17.00
N ALA A 20 -4.16 0.56 16.80
CA ALA A 20 -4.55 1.80 17.47
C ALA A 20 -5.93 2.25 16.99
N VAL A 21 -6.14 2.30 15.67
CA VAL A 21 -7.42 2.69 15.08
C VAL A 21 -8.51 1.67 15.42
N LYS A 22 -8.20 0.37 15.36
CA LYS A 22 -9.16 -0.68 15.75
C LYS A 22 -9.58 -0.57 17.21
N ALA A 23 -8.65 -0.27 18.11
CA ALA A 23 -8.96 -0.08 19.53
C ALA A 23 -9.84 1.16 19.77
N GLU A 24 -9.61 2.24 19.01
CA GLU A 24 -10.46 3.44 19.08
C GLU A 24 -11.89 3.14 18.61
N VAL A 25 -12.05 2.48 17.46
CA VAL A 25 -13.38 2.06 16.96
C VAL A 25 -14.09 1.14 17.94
N GLU A 26 -13.38 0.17 18.52
CA GLU A 26 -13.93 -0.74 19.52
C GLU A 26 -14.39 0.00 20.78
N LYS A 27 -13.61 0.98 21.25
CA LYS A 27 -13.95 1.81 22.41
C LYS A 27 -15.22 2.61 22.18
N GLU A 28 -15.41 3.16 20.98
CA GLU A 28 -16.57 4.01 20.67
C GLU A 28 -17.83 3.23 20.32
N THR A 29 -17.68 2.07 19.67
CA THR A 29 -18.80 1.32 19.09
C THR A 29 -19.11 0.01 19.80
N GLY A 30 -18.21 -0.47 20.66
CA GLY A 30 -18.24 -1.82 21.24
C GLY A 30 -17.85 -2.93 20.26
N HIS A 31 -17.44 -2.62 19.02
CA HIS A 31 -17.14 -3.60 17.99
C HIS A 31 -15.75 -3.36 17.40
N ARG A 32 -14.89 -4.39 17.45
CA ARG A 32 -13.57 -4.35 16.82
C ARG A 32 -13.67 -4.74 15.33
N PRO A 33 -13.17 -3.90 14.39
CA PRO A 33 -13.14 -4.27 12.97
C PRO A 33 -12.32 -5.55 12.73
N ALA A 34 -12.92 -6.52 12.02
CA ALA A 34 -12.28 -7.80 11.73
C ALA A 34 -11.30 -7.73 10.54
N PHE A 35 -11.38 -6.70 9.69
CA PHE A 35 -10.51 -6.51 8.53
C PHE A 35 -9.23 -5.77 8.91
N ALA A 36 -8.16 -5.96 8.14
CA ALA A 36 -6.96 -5.12 8.22
C ALA A 36 -7.25 -3.75 7.58
N LEU A 37 -6.67 -2.69 8.15
CA LEU A 37 -6.62 -1.38 7.52
C LEU A 37 -5.42 -1.28 6.57
N ASP A 38 -4.45 -2.21 6.69
CA ASP A 38 -3.26 -2.29 5.85
C ASP A 38 -2.41 -1.00 5.92
N ALA A 39 -2.27 -0.43 7.13
CA ALA A 39 -1.28 0.63 7.38
C ALA A 39 0.15 0.09 7.19
N PHE A 40 1.05 0.96 6.71
CA PHE A 40 2.44 0.64 6.42
C PHE A 40 3.35 1.77 6.87
N ASP A 41 4.64 1.50 7.05
CA ASP A 41 5.61 2.48 7.57
C ASP A 41 6.34 3.27 6.48
N ASP A 42 6.51 2.67 5.31
CA ASP A 42 7.27 3.24 4.20
C ASP A 42 6.58 2.95 2.86
N PRO A 43 6.17 3.99 2.10
CA PRO A 43 5.55 3.78 0.80
C PRO A 43 6.45 3.06 -0.19
N TYR A 44 7.78 3.21 -0.11
CA TYR A 44 8.69 2.53 -1.05
C TYR A 44 8.72 1.03 -0.79
N GLU A 45 8.78 0.62 0.47
CA GLU A 45 8.72 -0.80 0.83
C GLU A 45 7.35 -1.40 0.58
N ASP A 46 6.28 -0.65 0.83
CA ASP A 46 4.94 -1.16 0.56
C ASP A 46 4.66 -1.31 -0.95
N VAL A 47 5.24 -0.46 -1.82
CA VAL A 47 5.23 -0.70 -3.28
C VAL A 47 5.90 -2.04 -3.61
N ARG A 48 7.09 -2.33 -3.06
CA ARG A 48 7.78 -3.61 -3.33
C ARG A 48 6.94 -4.79 -2.88
N GLN A 49 6.39 -4.72 -1.67
CA GLN A 49 5.53 -5.74 -1.11
C GLN A 49 4.26 -5.93 -1.98
N SER A 50 3.61 -4.85 -2.37
CA SER A 50 2.40 -4.86 -3.18
C SER A 50 2.65 -5.43 -4.58
N ILE A 51 3.80 -5.14 -5.19
CA ILE A 51 4.23 -5.81 -6.45
C ILE A 51 4.36 -7.32 -6.23
N ARG A 52 5.01 -7.76 -5.15
CA ARG A 52 5.14 -9.20 -4.83
C ARG A 52 3.76 -9.85 -4.66
N ARG A 53 2.82 -9.19 -3.98
CA ARG A 53 1.44 -9.66 -3.84
C ARG A 53 0.75 -9.78 -5.20
N LEU A 54 0.81 -8.75 -6.04
CA LEU A 54 0.19 -8.76 -7.37
C LEU A 54 0.78 -9.85 -8.28
N LYS A 55 2.11 -10.03 -8.27
CA LYS A 55 2.79 -11.11 -9.02
C LYS A 55 2.34 -12.51 -8.58
N ALA A 56 1.93 -12.67 -7.32
CA ALA A 56 1.47 -13.95 -6.78
C ALA A 56 0.00 -14.27 -7.11
N VAL A 57 -0.76 -13.34 -7.69
CA VAL A 57 -2.18 -13.54 -8.01
C VAL A 57 -2.33 -14.41 -9.27
N PRO A 58 -2.83 -15.66 -9.17
CA PRO A 58 -2.80 -16.63 -10.27
C PRO A 58 -3.78 -16.31 -11.40
N TYR A 59 -4.78 -15.47 -11.13
CA TYR A 59 -5.81 -15.07 -12.08
C TYR A 59 -5.61 -13.66 -12.63
N LEU A 60 -4.47 -13.01 -12.33
CA LEU A 60 -4.19 -11.66 -12.81
C LEU A 60 -3.57 -11.73 -14.22
N PRO A 61 -4.29 -11.28 -15.27
CA PRO A 61 -3.81 -11.40 -16.64
C PRO A 61 -2.57 -10.52 -16.85
N ASN A 62 -1.46 -11.15 -17.25
CA ASN A 62 -0.14 -10.51 -17.37
C ASN A 62 0.48 -10.07 -16.03
N GLY A 63 0.36 -10.86 -14.96
CA GLY A 63 0.99 -10.61 -13.65
C GLY A 63 2.51 -10.46 -13.62
N GLN A 64 3.19 -10.55 -14.78
CA GLN A 64 4.62 -10.27 -14.92
C GLN A 64 4.91 -8.82 -15.36
N ALA A 65 3.96 -8.12 -15.98
CA ALA A 65 4.14 -6.76 -16.48
C ALA A 65 3.66 -5.72 -15.45
N ILE A 66 4.36 -5.67 -14.31
CA ILE A 66 4.05 -4.77 -13.18
C ILE A 66 5.24 -3.85 -12.93
N SER A 67 5.00 -2.54 -12.97
CA SER A 67 5.95 -1.50 -12.58
C SER A 67 5.46 -0.76 -11.33
N GLY A 68 6.39 -0.29 -10.50
CA GLY A 68 6.11 0.40 -9.24
C GLY A 68 6.73 1.77 -9.17
N PHE A 69 5.99 2.73 -8.61
CA PHE A 69 6.43 4.10 -8.42
C PHE A 69 5.94 4.67 -7.10
N VAL A 70 6.69 5.65 -6.57
CA VAL A 70 6.22 6.56 -5.54
C VAL A 70 6.10 7.95 -6.16
N TYR A 71 4.90 8.51 -6.13
CA TYR A 71 4.63 9.89 -6.50
C TYR A 71 5.02 10.84 -5.35
N ASN A 72 5.90 11.78 -5.62
CA ASN A 72 6.28 12.79 -4.64
C ASN A 72 5.25 13.93 -4.66
N VAL A 73 4.40 14.01 -3.63
CA VAL A 73 3.29 15.00 -3.60
C VAL A 73 3.76 16.45 -3.51
N SER A 74 5.02 16.68 -3.11
CA SER A 74 5.59 18.03 -3.00
C SER A 74 6.22 18.53 -4.29
N THR A 75 6.73 17.63 -5.14
CA THR A 75 7.45 17.99 -6.38
C THR A 75 6.68 17.63 -7.65
N GLY A 76 5.77 16.66 -7.58
CA GLY A 76 5.05 16.11 -8.73
C GLY A 76 5.81 15.03 -9.50
N GLU A 77 6.99 14.62 -9.03
CA GLU A 77 7.83 13.62 -9.70
C GLU A 77 7.38 12.19 -9.39
N LEU A 78 7.60 11.27 -10.35
CA LEU A 78 7.43 9.83 -10.14
C LEU A 78 8.80 9.18 -9.95
N GLU A 79 9.00 8.60 -8.77
CA GLU A 79 10.22 7.90 -8.41
C GLU A 79 10.01 6.40 -8.64
N ALA A 80 10.79 5.81 -9.53
CA ALA A 80 10.71 4.37 -9.80
C ALA A 80 11.18 3.56 -8.59
N VAL A 81 10.39 2.54 -8.23
CA VAL A 81 10.76 1.57 -7.19
C VAL A 81 11.29 0.31 -7.89
N PRO A 82 12.59 -0.03 -7.74
CA PRO A 82 13.13 -1.25 -8.32
C PRO A 82 12.40 -2.48 -7.74
N ALA A 83 11.98 -3.39 -8.61
CA ALA A 83 11.55 -4.70 -8.19
C ALA A 83 12.80 -5.53 -7.87
N ASP A 84 12.89 -6.06 -6.65
CA ASP A 84 13.89 -7.07 -6.29
C ASP A 84 13.74 -8.35 -7.13
#